data_AF-A0A1I7RIQ4-F1
#
_entry.id   AF-A0A1I7RIQ4-F1
#
_cell.length_a   1.000
_cell.length_b   1.000
_cell.length_c   1.000
_cell.angle_alpha   90.00
_cell.angle_beta   90.00
_cell.angle_gamma   90.00
#
_symmetry.space_group_name_H-M   'P 1'
#
loop_
_entity.id
_entity.type
_entity.pdbx_description
1 polymer ?
#
loop_
_entity_poly.entity_id
_entity_poly.type
_entity_poly.pdbx_seq_one_letter_code
_entity_poly.pdbx_strand_id
1 'polypeptide(L)'
;MPYNKDGEPISWKQVIFGKKKKTYIFWSIIVVMMALTIKDLFLAIKEHFEYNKSIDMVVRFNNSMSMPNITICMPQAQIQAFMDWGPLRNQSSNEARRAYWDGKIEEAMKKISTKEAFLEEKWPPEFLFDVFDTLQTLYMKEITTVNTVGQMLMFSVRNADENKRKKIQKYTKLFDDLGVTIEDARQKAGVEALGYQMRRLQRLTKNDELKILTWPKITWLSQEEFCWQPAFHDNSPVDFQGTFFTFTSVLNMQNLLTNDLDCPTADVSGRPSSFWRYHLNHGRENNGVVEDLCFGDRHDVTTTVKAYYRMVDDPREEDDKICRGYGEGEEIECHAKCRKEMVQTNLECTPITLEYLADEDELKKFPRCDYSNLKMIEPANITNTEKDCRAECHRDCNYIKYDVKKGVARHTSAIIAQTRAKSDPAAMAKLVKDLSQDVPHNELTVNFLFTSFEYMDCEQDYEETWVEFIGNVGGVLGLWLGLSAVSFIQAVIWMYRLFRPKEFENTDEANGPITRKLSSNPFGDVTLSQNPFGGVDQDLKSRRRSSMASN
;
A
#
# COMPACT_ATOMS: atom_id res chain seq x y z
N MET A 1 6.56 78.93 33.46
CA MET A 1 5.65 77.99 34.15
C MET A 1 4.24 78.51 33.98
N PRO A 2 3.25 77.73 33.52
CA PRO A 2 1.90 78.25 33.39
C PRO A 2 1.27 78.40 34.79
N TYR A 3 0.65 79.55 35.03
CA TYR A 3 -0.13 79.88 36.22
C TYR A 3 -1.62 79.81 35.86
N ASN A 4 -2.47 79.44 36.81
CA ASN A 4 -3.92 79.45 36.59
C ASN A 4 -4.47 80.90 36.71
N LYS A 5 -5.73 81.14 36.32
CA LYS A 5 -6.34 82.50 36.31
C LYS A 5 -6.34 83.23 37.66
N ASP A 6 -6.09 82.52 38.76
CA ASP A 6 -6.05 83.06 40.12
C ASP A 6 -4.63 83.15 40.72
N GLY A 7 -3.57 82.98 39.91
CA GLY A 7 -2.19 83.30 40.31
C GLY A 7 -1.44 82.24 41.12
N GLU A 8 -1.97 81.02 41.30
CA GLU A 8 -1.24 79.92 41.95
C GLU A 8 -0.41 79.07 40.96
N PRO A 9 0.79 78.59 41.37
CA PRO A 9 1.63 77.73 40.54
C PRO A 9 0.96 76.37 40.32
N ILE A 10 0.73 76.03 39.06
CA ILE A 10 0.07 74.78 38.69
C ILE A 10 0.96 73.60 39.12
N SER A 11 0.49 72.86 40.13
CA SER A 11 1.14 71.62 40.57
C SER A 11 1.23 70.62 39.41
N TRP A 12 2.41 70.07 39.15
CA TRP A 12 2.63 69.04 38.13
C TRP A 12 1.71 67.82 38.32
N LYS A 13 1.26 67.57 39.56
CA LYS A 13 0.25 66.56 39.86
C LYS A 13 -1.11 66.89 39.23
N GLN A 14 -1.54 68.15 39.12
CA GLN A 14 -2.82 68.50 38.50
C GLN A 14 -2.79 68.48 36.96
N VAL A 15 -1.62 68.73 36.34
CA VAL A 15 -1.44 68.65 34.88
C VAL A 15 -1.40 67.21 34.36
N ILE A 16 -0.90 66.28 35.18
CA ILE A 16 -0.78 64.85 34.87
C ILE A 16 -1.96 64.04 35.43
N PHE A 17 -2.55 64.41 36.57
CA PHE A 17 -3.65 63.67 37.24
C PHE A 17 -5.04 64.34 37.14
N GLY A 18 -5.28 65.20 36.15
CA GLY A 18 -6.63 65.71 35.89
C GLY A 18 -7.61 64.57 35.50
N LYS A 19 -8.80 64.53 36.10
CA LYS A 19 -9.81 63.45 35.89
C LYS A 19 -10.05 63.12 34.41
N LYS A 20 -10.12 64.14 33.54
CA LYS A 20 -10.32 63.97 32.09
C LYS A 20 -9.13 63.30 31.40
N LYS A 21 -7.88 63.67 31.76
CA LYS A 21 -6.66 63.06 31.18
C LYS A 21 -6.47 61.60 31.60
N LYS A 22 -6.84 61.24 32.84
CA LYS A 22 -6.86 59.84 33.29
C LYS A 22 -7.81 58.99 32.44
N THR A 23 -8.98 59.52 32.09
CA THR A 23 -9.93 58.85 31.21
C THR A 23 -9.36 58.63 29.82
N TYR A 24 -8.72 59.63 29.20
CA TYR A 24 -8.10 59.47 27.89
C TYR A 24 -6.93 58.47 27.89
N ILE A 25 -6.07 58.50 28.92
CA ILE A 25 -4.97 57.54 29.06
C ILE A 25 -5.51 56.11 29.23
N PHE A 26 -6.53 55.93 30.07
CA PHE A 26 -7.17 54.63 30.27
C PHE A 26 -7.77 54.06 28.98
N TRP A 27 -8.53 54.86 28.22
CA TRP A 27 -9.08 54.42 26.93
C TRP A 27 -7.99 54.14 25.89
N SER A 28 -6.89 54.90 25.89
CA SER A 28 -5.76 54.62 24.98
C SER A 28 -5.10 53.28 25.28
N ILE A 29 -4.99 52.90 26.56
CA ILE A 29 -4.48 51.58 26.95
C ILE A 29 -5.42 50.48 26.49
N ILE A 30 -6.73 50.64 26.68
CA ILE A 30 -7.73 49.65 26.21
C ILE A 30 -7.66 49.46 24.70
N VAL A 31 -7.56 50.55 23.93
CA VAL A 31 -7.47 50.49 22.47
C VAL A 31 -6.18 49.77 22.03
N VAL A 32 -5.06 50.03 22.70
CA VAL A 32 -3.79 49.33 22.41
C VAL A 32 -3.89 47.84 22.76
N MET A 33 -4.45 47.48 23.91
CA MET A 33 -4.66 46.07 24.31
C MET A 33 -5.59 45.35 23.32
N MET A 34 -6.65 46.01 22.86
CA MET A 34 -7.56 45.48 21.85
C MET A 34 -6.86 45.30 20.48
N ALA A 35 -6.03 46.26 20.06
CA ALA A 35 -5.26 46.14 18.83
C ALA A 35 -4.27 44.96 18.89
N LEU A 36 -3.59 44.77 20.03
CA LEU A 36 -2.70 43.63 20.26
C LEU A 36 -3.46 42.30 20.24
N THR A 37 -4.64 42.22 20.85
CA THR A 37 -5.47 41.01 20.79
C THR A 37 -5.89 40.63 19.39
N ILE A 38 -6.29 41.60 18.56
CA ILE A 38 -6.71 41.34 17.19
C ILE A 38 -5.52 40.85 16.37
N LYS A 39 -4.34 41.46 16.57
CA LYS A 39 -3.11 41.04 15.90
C LYS A 39 -2.72 39.61 16.29
N ASP A 40 -2.66 39.30 17.57
CA ASP A 40 -2.23 37.99 18.06
C ASP A 40 -3.27 36.91 17.70
N LEU A 41 -4.56 37.22 17.75
CA LEU A 41 -5.63 36.34 17.29
C LEU A 41 -5.54 36.08 15.79
N PHE A 42 -5.26 37.11 14.98
CA PHE A 42 -5.07 36.95 13.54
C PHE A 42 -3.84 36.10 13.22
N LEU A 43 -2.75 36.24 13.98
CA LEU A 43 -1.57 35.41 13.83
C LEU A 43 -1.85 33.95 14.20
N ALA A 44 -2.51 33.69 15.33
CA ALA A 44 -2.89 32.33 15.74
C ALA A 44 -3.85 31.67 14.73
N ILE A 45 -4.83 32.42 14.22
CA ILE A 45 -5.72 31.95 13.15
C ILE A 45 -4.91 31.63 11.90
N LYS A 46 -4.02 32.53 11.47
CA LYS A 46 -3.21 32.33 10.28
C LYS A 46 -2.32 31.10 10.41
N GLU A 47 -1.64 30.94 11.53
CA GLU A 47 -0.75 29.80 11.83
C GLU A 47 -1.53 28.47 11.85
N HIS A 48 -2.70 28.44 12.48
CA HIS A 48 -3.59 27.28 12.45
C HIS A 48 -4.03 26.91 11.03
N PHE A 49 -4.40 27.90 10.21
CA PHE A 49 -4.81 27.70 8.83
C PHE A 49 -3.64 27.46 7.86
N GLU A 50 -2.39 27.64 8.30
CA GLU A 50 -1.19 27.26 7.54
C GLU A 50 -0.85 25.77 7.72
N TYR A 51 -1.49 25.03 8.65
CA TYR A 51 -1.35 23.58 8.87
C TYR A 51 0.11 23.12 8.85
N ASN A 52 0.97 23.81 9.60
CA ASN A 52 2.35 23.38 9.73
C ASN A 52 2.40 21.94 10.27
N LYS A 53 3.39 21.19 9.79
CA LYS A 53 3.62 19.80 10.19
C LYS A 53 4.93 19.75 10.97
N SER A 54 4.89 19.07 12.10
CA SER A 54 6.09 18.72 12.85
C SER A 54 6.52 17.30 12.47
N ILE A 55 7.83 17.02 12.54
CA ILE A 55 8.37 15.69 12.30
C ILE A 55 9.13 15.29 13.56
N ASP A 56 8.65 14.26 14.25
CA ASP A 56 9.40 13.61 15.31
C ASP A 56 10.30 12.51 14.71
N MET A 57 11.57 12.53 15.08
CA MET A 57 12.58 11.60 14.59
C MET A 57 13.25 10.91 15.78
N VAL A 58 12.94 9.63 15.97
CA VAL A 58 13.46 8.83 17.08
C VAL A 58 14.25 7.65 16.53
N VAL A 59 15.50 7.51 16.98
CA VAL A 59 16.28 6.29 16.67
C VAL A 59 15.78 5.16 17.55
N ARG A 60 15.31 4.08 16.93
CA ARG A 60 14.86 2.86 17.61
C ARG A 60 15.88 1.74 17.45
N PHE A 61 16.10 1.02 18.55
CA PHE A 61 16.88 -0.20 18.61
C PHE A 61 15.91 -1.35 18.92
N ASN A 62 15.69 -2.24 17.95
CA ASN A 62 14.79 -3.36 18.12
C ASN A 62 15.57 -4.68 18.24
N ASN A 63 14.95 -5.68 18.88
CA ASN A 63 15.50 -7.03 18.98
C ASN A 63 15.08 -7.91 17.80
N SER A 64 14.05 -7.50 17.05
CA SER A 64 13.55 -8.22 15.88
C SER A 64 13.03 -7.27 14.81
N MET A 65 12.98 -7.74 13.56
CA MET A 65 12.40 -7.02 12.43
C MET A 65 11.28 -7.80 11.77
N SER A 66 10.28 -7.13 11.23
CA SER A 66 9.28 -7.78 10.38
C SER A 66 9.95 -8.40 9.15
N MET A 67 9.37 -9.47 8.64
CA MET A 67 9.85 -10.09 7.41
C MET A 67 9.69 -9.11 6.25
N PRO A 68 10.76 -8.77 5.50
CA PRO A 68 10.63 -7.91 4.35
C PRO A 68 9.91 -8.64 3.22
N ASN A 69 9.13 -7.90 2.42
CA ASN A 69 8.47 -8.45 1.25
C ASN A 69 9.49 -8.57 0.10
N ILE A 70 10.16 -9.72 0.03
CA ILE A 70 11.19 -9.98 -0.98
C ILE A 70 10.54 -10.36 -2.30
N THR A 71 10.77 -9.61 -3.36
CA THR A 71 10.44 -10.00 -4.73
C THR A 71 11.70 -10.34 -5.49
N ILE A 72 11.71 -11.48 -6.17
CA ILE A 72 12.79 -11.90 -7.06
C ILE A 72 12.23 -11.98 -8.47
N CYS A 73 12.87 -11.28 -9.41
CA CYS A 73 12.52 -11.27 -10.82
C CYS A 73 13.63 -11.92 -11.63
N MET A 74 13.28 -12.91 -12.45
CA MET A 74 14.17 -13.62 -13.35
C MET A 74 13.77 -13.34 -14.79
N PRO A 75 14.73 -13.14 -15.71
CA PRO A 75 14.42 -13.03 -17.13
C PRO A 75 13.72 -14.28 -17.65
N GLN A 76 12.72 -14.06 -18.49
CA GLN A 76 11.84 -15.12 -18.95
C GLN A 76 12.58 -16.23 -19.71
N ALA A 77 13.63 -15.87 -20.46
CA ALA A 77 14.49 -16.82 -21.17
C ALA A 77 15.14 -17.85 -20.23
N GLN A 78 15.40 -17.50 -18.97
CA GLN A 78 15.99 -18.40 -17.97
C GLN A 78 15.00 -19.48 -17.53
N ILE A 79 13.75 -19.06 -17.29
CA ILE A 79 12.67 -19.98 -16.94
C ILE A 79 12.46 -20.99 -18.07
N GLN A 80 12.46 -20.49 -19.30
CA GLN A 80 12.28 -21.29 -20.52
C GLN A 80 13.47 -22.22 -20.83
N ALA A 81 14.66 -21.96 -20.28
CA ALA A 81 15.83 -22.80 -20.54
C ALA A 81 15.65 -24.26 -20.06
N PHE A 82 14.79 -24.50 -19.08
CA PHE A 82 14.52 -25.86 -18.58
C PHE A 82 13.60 -26.69 -19.47
N MET A 83 13.06 -26.09 -20.53
CA MET A 83 12.17 -26.78 -21.45
C MET A 83 13.02 -27.63 -22.41
N ASP A 84 12.78 -28.94 -22.39
CA ASP A 84 13.47 -29.87 -23.28
C ASP A 84 12.93 -29.73 -24.71
N TRP A 85 13.63 -28.94 -25.53
CA TRP A 85 13.34 -28.79 -26.96
C TRP A 85 13.81 -29.98 -27.80
N GLY A 86 14.49 -30.99 -27.22
CA GLY A 86 15.07 -32.13 -27.91
C GLY A 86 14.06 -32.91 -28.77
N PRO A 87 12.89 -33.32 -28.24
CA PRO A 87 11.87 -34.03 -29.01
C PRO A 87 11.35 -33.24 -30.22
N LEU A 88 11.23 -31.92 -30.08
CA LEU A 88 10.85 -31.03 -31.17
C LEU A 88 11.96 -30.88 -32.22
N ARG A 89 13.23 -30.82 -31.80
CA ARG A 89 14.39 -30.72 -32.71
C ARG A 89 14.54 -31.96 -33.61
N ASN A 90 14.05 -33.11 -33.15
CA ASN A 90 14.12 -34.37 -33.89
C ASN A 90 13.07 -34.52 -35.00
N GLN A 91 12.10 -33.60 -35.08
CA GLN A 91 11.04 -33.63 -36.10
C GLN A 91 11.51 -32.99 -37.41
N SER A 92 11.15 -33.62 -38.53
CA SER A 92 11.65 -33.26 -39.87
C SER A 92 11.04 -31.98 -40.46
N SER A 93 9.86 -31.56 -39.99
CA SER A 93 9.16 -30.36 -40.50
C SER A 93 8.48 -29.55 -39.40
N ASN A 94 8.24 -28.26 -39.64
CA ASN A 94 7.51 -27.40 -38.72
C ASN A 94 6.06 -27.86 -38.47
N GLU A 95 5.44 -28.52 -39.45
CA GLU A 95 4.08 -29.07 -39.33
C GLU A 95 4.07 -30.31 -38.43
N ALA A 96 5.05 -31.21 -38.59
CA ALA A 96 5.22 -32.37 -37.72
C ALA A 96 5.51 -31.96 -36.27
N ARG A 97 6.30 -30.88 -36.07
CA ARG A 97 6.55 -30.28 -34.75
C ARG A 97 5.27 -29.83 -34.08
N ARG A 98 4.41 -29.10 -34.81
CA ARG A 98 3.12 -28.61 -34.29
C ARG A 98 2.18 -29.77 -33.97
N ALA A 99 2.02 -30.73 -34.88
CA ALA A 99 1.13 -31.86 -34.66
C ALA A 99 1.55 -32.73 -33.46
N TYR A 100 2.85 -32.96 -33.28
CA TYR A 100 3.38 -33.64 -32.10
C TYR A 100 3.05 -32.88 -30.81
N TRP A 101 3.30 -31.57 -30.80
CA TRP A 101 3.07 -30.70 -29.64
C TRP A 101 1.59 -30.62 -29.27
N ASP A 102 0.73 -30.36 -30.26
CA ASP A 102 -0.72 -30.29 -30.08
C ASP A 102 -1.29 -31.62 -29.58
N GLY A 103 -0.81 -32.75 -30.10
CA GLY A 103 -1.20 -34.08 -29.64
C GLY A 103 -0.84 -34.33 -28.17
N LYS A 104 0.33 -33.85 -27.71
CA LYS A 104 0.74 -33.95 -26.30
C LYS A 104 -0.10 -33.05 -25.38
N ILE A 105 -0.44 -31.85 -25.84
CA ILE A 105 -1.34 -30.96 -25.11
C ILE A 105 -2.73 -31.59 -24.97
N GLU A 106 -3.29 -32.14 -26.04
CA GLU A 106 -4.61 -32.78 -26.00
C GLU A 106 -4.64 -34.03 -25.11
N GLU A 107 -3.57 -34.82 -25.11
CA GLU A 107 -3.40 -35.95 -24.20
C GLU A 107 -3.40 -35.48 -22.73
N ALA A 108 -2.67 -34.40 -22.42
CA ALA A 108 -2.64 -33.80 -21.09
C ALA A 108 -4.01 -33.25 -20.66
N MET A 109 -4.70 -32.52 -21.55
CA MET A 109 -6.03 -31.97 -21.28
C MET A 109 -7.07 -33.07 -21.02
N LYS A 110 -6.99 -34.22 -21.70
CA LYS A 110 -7.89 -35.35 -21.45
C LYS A 110 -7.63 -36.03 -20.11
N LYS A 111 -6.38 -36.01 -19.66
CA LYS A 111 -5.98 -36.60 -18.37
C LYS A 111 -6.48 -35.74 -17.19
N ILE A 112 -6.42 -34.41 -17.34
CA ILE A 112 -6.84 -33.47 -16.30
C ILE A 112 -8.35 -33.24 -16.39
N SER A 113 -9.12 -33.95 -15.56
CA SER A 113 -10.58 -33.92 -15.59
C SER A 113 -11.24 -33.17 -14.43
N THR A 114 -10.50 -32.85 -13.35
CA THR A 114 -11.01 -32.14 -12.17
C THR A 114 -10.11 -30.98 -11.75
N LYS A 115 -10.65 -30.07 -10.94
CA LYS A 115 -9.91 -28.95 -10.35
C LYS A 115 -8.70 -29.43 -9.55
N GLU A 116 -8.91 -30.45 -8.72
CA GLU A 116 -7.86 -31.00 -7.85
C GLU A 116 -6.75 -31.63 -8.68
N ALA A 117 -7.12 -32.41 -9.72
CA ALA A 117 -6.14 -32.98 -10.64
C ALA A 117 -5.32 -31.90 -11.34
N PHE A 118 -5.95 -30.78 -11.72
CA PHE A 118 -5.26 -29.64 -12.33
C PHE A 118 -4.24 -29.00 -11.38
N LEU A 119 -4.57 -28.83 -10.09
CA LEU A 119 -3.73 -28.12 -9.12
C LEU A 119 -2.67 -29.01 -8.47
N GLU A 120 -2.94 -30.29 -8.24
CA GLU A 120 -2.06 -31.19 -7.50
C GLU A 120 -1.16 -32.04 -8.39
N GLU A 121 -1.66 -32.52 -9.54
CA GLU A 121 -0.84 -33.35 -10.43
C GLU A 121 0.23 -32.53 -11.15
N LYS A 122 1.38 -33.17 -11.42
CA LYS A 122 2.46 -32.57 -12.19
C LYS A 122 2.08 -32.44 -13.65
N TRP A 123 2.26 -31.27 -14.24
CA TRP A 123 1.99 -31.07 -15.66
C TRP A 123 3.12 -31.61 -16.55
N PRO A 124 2.77 -32.17 -17.72
CA PRO A 124 3.78 -32.46 -18.73
C PRO A 124 4.39 -31.13 -19.22
N PRO A 125 5.71 -31.10 -19.53
CA PRO A 125 6.41 -29.87 -19.89
C PRO A 125 5.77 -29.11 -21.06
N GLU A 126 5.21 -29.82 -22.04
CA GLU A 126 4.57 -29.24 -23.22
C GLU A 126 3.29 -28.47 -22.86
N PHE A 127 2.47 -29.05 -21.98
CA PHE A 127 1.26 -28.41 -21.47
C PHE A 127 1.61 -27.21 -20.61
N LEU A 128 2.59 -27.37 -19.71
CA LEU A 128 3.07 -26.28 -18.86
C LEU A 128 3.52 -25.08 -19.69
N PHE A 129 4.36 -25.29 -20.70
CA PHE A 129 4.83 -24.19 -21.53
C PHE A 129 3.69 -23.48 -22.27
N ASP A 130 2.76 -24.22 -22.84
CA ASP A 130 1.68 -23.62 -23.63
C ASP A 130 0.69 -22.82 -22.77
N VAL A 131 0.39 -23.31 -21.57
CA VAL A 131 -0.36 -22.55 -20.55
C VAL A 131 0.42 -21.32 -20.10
N PHE A 132 1.71 -21.48 -19.79
CA PHE A 132 2.57 -20.40 -19.31
C PHE A 132 2.73 -19.27 -20.33
N ASP A 133 2.99 -19.58 -21.61
CA ASP A 133 3.06 -18.62 -22.72
C ASP A 133 1.73 -17.88 -22.94
N THR A 134 0.61 -18.60 -22.78
CA THR A 134 -0.73 -18.02 -22.89
C THR A 134 -0.98 -17.02 -21.77
N LEU A 135 -0.69 -17.39 -20.52
CA LEU A 135 -0.84 -16.51 -19.36
C LEU A 135 0.06 -15.27 -19.49
N GLN A 136 1.32 -15.45 -19.89
CA GLN A 136 2.23 -14.32 -20.10
C GLN A 136 1.75 -13.34 -21.15
N THR A 137 1.23 -13.86 -22.27
CA THR A 137 0.63 -13.02 -23.30
C THR A 137 -0.53 -12.22 -22.73
N LEU A 138 -1.39 -12.85 -21.93
CA LEU A 138 -2.55 -12.21 -21.31
C LEU A 138 -2.14 -11.09 -20.34
N TYR A 139 -1.29 -11.40 -19.34
CA TYR A 139 -0.79 -10.44 -18.36
C TYR A 139 -0.02 -9.29 -19.03
N MET A 140 0.73 -9.57 -20.09
CA MET A 140 1.43 -8.53 -20.81
C MET A 140 0.44 -7.53 -21.44
N LYS A 141 -0.59 -8.04 -22.13
CA LYS A 141 -1.59 -7.19 -22.81
C LYS A 141 -2.52 -6.44 -21.86
N GLU A 142 -2.79 -6.99 -20.69
CA GLU A 142 -3.75 -6.40 -19.75
C GLU A 142 -3.11 -5.56 -18.65
N ILE A 143 -1.86 -5.81 -18.25
CA ILE A 143 -1.28 -5.16 -17.06
C ILE A 143 0.05 -4.45 -17.36
N THR A 144 0.92 -5.00 -18.22
CA THR A 144 2.27 -4.42 -18.40
C THR A 144 2.31 -3.20 -19.33
N THR A 145 1.41 -3.12 -20.32
CA THR A 145 1.56 -2.13 -21.39
C THR A 145 1.00 -0.77 -21.02
N VAL A 146 1.79 0.27 -21.31
CA VAL A 146 1.29 1.65 -21.39
C VAL A 146 0.27 1.73 -22.53
N ASN A 147 -0.90 2.31 -22.27
CA ASN A 147 -2.10 2.27 -23.11
C ASN A 147 -2.70 0.85 -23.25
N THR A 148 -3.11 0.27 -22.13
CA THR A 148 -3.76 -1.06 -22.04
C THR A 148 -4.89 -1.22 -23.04
N VAL A 149 -5.86 -0.28 -23.09
CA VAL A 149 -7.02 -0.34 -23.98
C VAL A 149 -6.60 -0.42 -25.45
N GLY A 150 -5.68 0.46 -25.87
CA GLY A 150 -5.16 0.46 -27.25
C GLY A 150 -4.43 -0.84 -27.62
N GLN A 151 -3.67 -1.42 -26.68
CA GLN A 151 -2.97 -2.68 -26.91
C GLN A 151 -3.93 -3.88 -27.00
N MET A 152 -4.97 -3.92 -26.17
CA MET A 152 -6.02 -4.94 -26.25
C MET A 152 -6.77 -4.86 -27.59
N LEU A 153 -7.11 -3.65 -28.06
CA LEU A 153 -7.75 -3.44 -29.37
C LEU A 153 -6.83 -3.82 -30.54
N MET A 154 -5.54 -3.45 -30.48
CA MET A 154 -4.59 -3.89 -31.51
C MET A 154 -4.45 -5.41 -31.51
N PHE A 155 -4.43 -6.04 -30.33
CA PHE A 155 -4.35 -7.48 -30.18
C PHE A 155 -5.59 -8.19 -30.74
N SER A 156 -6.78 -7.58 -30.71
CA SER A 156 -7.99 -8.18 -31.29
C SER A 156 -7.98 -8.21 -32.81
N VAL A 157 -7.46 -7.15 -33.45
CA VAL A 157 -7.51 -6.98 -34.91
C VAL A 157 -6.30 -7.58 -35.63
N ARG A 158 -5.13 -7.65 -34.98
CA ARG A 158 -3.89 -8.04 -35.66
C ARG A 158 -3.88 -9.52 -36.07
N ASN A 159 -3.74 -9.81 -37.36
CA ASN A 159 -3.70 -11.19 -37.89
C ASN A 159 -2.55 -12.03 -37.32
N ALA A 160 -1.40 -11.40 -37.04
CA ALA A 160 -0.24 -12.10 -36.47
C ALA A 160 -0.52 -12.73 -35.09
N ASP A 161 -1.52 -12.24 -34.36
CA ASP A 161 -1.90 -12.71 -33.03
C ASP A 161 -3.08 -13.69 -33.03
N GLU A 162 -3.62 -14.07 -34.19
CA GLU A 162 -4.81 -14.93 -34.28
C GLU A 162 -4.63 -16.26 -33.53
N ASN A 163 -3.46 -16.88 -33.67
CA ASN A 163 -3.13 -18.12 -32.96
C ASN A 163 -3.08 -17.91 -31.44
N LYS A 164 -2.56 -16.76 -30.98
CA LYS A 164 -2.52 -16.42 -29.54
C LYS A 164 -3.92 -16.22 -28.98
N ARG A 165 -4.81 -15.55 -29.72
CA ARG A 165 -6.22 -15.39 -29.34
C ARG A 165 -6.94 -16.73 -29.21
N LYS A 166 -6.75 -17.64 -30.18
CA LYS A 166 -7.31 -18.99 -30.14
C LYS A 166 -6.82 -19.79 -28.93
N LYS A 167 -5.54 -19.67 -28.57
CA LYS A 167 -4.99 -20.29 -27.36
C LYS A 167 -5.63 -19.73 -26.09
N ILE A 168 -5.76 -18.41 -25.97
CA ILE A 168 -6.43 -17.78 -24.83
C ILE A 168 -7.84 -18.33 -24.68
N GLN A 169 -8.65 -18.33 -25.76
CA GLN A 169 -10.01 -18.88 -25.71
C GLN A 169 -10.04 -20.37 -25.32
N LYS A 170 -9.11 -21.18 -25.85
CA LYS A 170 -8.99 -22.60 -25.52
C LYS A 170 -8.73 -22.81 -24.02
N TYR A 171 -7.79 -22.06 -23.45
CA TYR A 171 -7.39 -22.22 -22.05
C TYR A 171 -8.38 -21.59 -21.07
N THR A 172 -8.94 -20.41 -21.38
CA THR A 172 -10.02 -19.83 -20.57
C THR A 172 -11.21 -20.78 -20.47
N LYS A 173 -11.60 -21.42 -21.59
CA LYS A 173 -12.65 -22.43 -21.57
C LYS A 173 -12.29 -23.65 -20.72
N LEU A 174 -11.05 -24.14 -20.82
CA LEU A 174 -10.58 -25.24 -19.99
C LEU A 174 -10.65 -24.90 -18.50
N PHE A 175 -10.25 -23.68 -18.13
CA PHE A 175 -10.30 -23.23 -16.74
C PHE A 175 -11.74 -23.12 -16.23
N ASP A 176 -12.65 -22.63 -17.08
CA ASP A 176 -14.09 -22.57 -16.78
C ASP A 176 -14.69 -23.96 -16.60
N ASP A 177 -14.40 -24.90 -17.51
CA ASP A 177 -14.89 -26.28 -17.46
C ASP A 177 -14.40 -27.00 -16.19
N LEU A 178 -13.24 -26.62 -15.65
CA LEU A 178 -12.64 -27.18 -14.43
C LEU A 178 -12.96 -26.38 -13.15
N GLY A 179 -13.59 -25.20 -13.24
CA GLY A 179 -13.80 -24.31 -12.08
C GLY A 179 -12.49 -23.76 -11.47
N VAL A 180 -11.45 -23.61 -12.30
CA VAL A 180 -10.13 -23.09 -11.92
C VAL A 180 -10.09 -21.60 -12.20
N THR A 181 -9.59 -20.81 -11.25
CA THR A 181 -9.41 -19.37 -11.48
C THR A 181 -8.12 -19.09 -12.27
N ILE A 182 -8.05 -17.95 -12.95
CA ILE A 182 -6.83 -17.53 -13.66
C ILE A 182 -5.66 -17.36 -12.68
N GLU A 183 -5.95 -16.94 -11.44
CA GLU A 183 -4.96 -16.84 -10.39
C GLU A 183 -4.42 -18.21 -9.96
N ASP A 184 -5.30 -19.21 -9.79
CA ASP A 184 -4.89 -20.59 -9.52
C ASP A 184 -3.99 -21.14 -10.64
N ALA A 185 -4.37 -20.89 -11.90
CA ALA A 185 -3.59 -21.29 -13.07
C ALA A 185 -2.22 -20.57 -13.12
N ARG A 186 -2.17 -19.28 -12.76
CA ARG A 186 -0.91 -18.52 -12.65
C ARG A 186 0.00 -19.10 -11.60
N GLN A 187 -0.50 -19.33 -10.39
CA GLN A 187 0.29 -19.87 -9.29
C GLN A 187 0.83 -21.25 -9.68
N LYS A 188 -0.05 -22.14 -10.18
CA LYS A 188 0.34 -23.49 -10.59
C LYS A 188 1.39 -23.49 -11.70
N ALA A 189 1.16 -22.75 -12.78
CA ALA A 189 2.10 -22.68 -13.90
C ALA A 189 3.46 -22.12 -13.47
N GLY A 190 3.48 -21.03 -12.70
CA GLY A 190 4.74 -20.44 -12.26
C GLY A 190 5.49 -21.28 -11.23
N VAL A 191 4.79 -21.92 -10.28
CA VAL A 191 5.41 -22.81 -9.29
C VAL A 191 6.04 -24.02 -9.96
N GLU A 192 5.35 -24.64 -10.94
CA GLU A 192 5.93 -25.76 -11.68
C GLU A 192 7.12 -25.35 -12.54
N ALA A 193 7.02 -24.22 -13.25
CA ALA A 193 8.11 -23.70 -14.06
C ALA A 193 9.35 -23.38 -13.19
N LEU A 194 9.15 -22.76 -12.03
CA LEU A 194 10.21 -22.48 -11.07
C LEU A 194 10.78 -23.75 -10.43
N GLY A 195 9.94 -24.76 -10.21
CA GLY A 195 10.34 -26.04 -9.61
C GLY A 195 11.40 -26.82 -10.41
N TYR A 196 11.51 -26.60 -11.73
CA TYR A 196 12.56 -27.23 -12.54
C TYR A 196 13.96 -26.67 -12.28
N GLN A 197 14.07 -25.41 -11.90
CA GLN A 197 15.34 -24.71 -11.68
C GLN A 197 15.70 -24.57 -10.19
N MET A 198 14.69 -24.45 -9.32
CA MET A 198 14.88 -24.15 -7.91
C MET A 198 15.37 -25.38 -7.16
N ARG A 199 16.55 -25.28 -6.54
CA ARG A 199 17.18 -26.35 -5.74
C ARG A 199 16.95 -26.16 -4.25
N ARG A 200 16.96 -24.90 -3.79
CA ARG A 200 16.80 -24.55 -2.39
C ARG A 200 15.92 -23.33 -2.26
N LEU A 201 14.99 -23.38 -1.33
CA LEU A 201 14.18 -22.26 -0.89
C LEU A 201 13.94 -22.44 0.60
N GLN A 202 14.59 -21.63 1.43
CA GLN A 202 14.57 -21.87 2.87
C GLN A 202 14.60 -20.56 3.65
N ARG A 203 13.62 -20.42 4.55
CA ARG A 203 13.69 -19.49 5.67
C ARG A 203 14.59 -20.06 6.78
N LEU A 204 15.56 -19.28 7.22
CA LEU A 204 16.46 -19.60 8.33
C LEU A 204 15.96 -18.93 9.60
N THR A 205 16.17 -19.59 10.73
CA THR A 205 15.87 -19.05 12.06
C THR A 205 17.09 -19.20 12.95
N LYS A 206 17.09 -18.53 14.11
CA LYS A 206 18.16 -18.67 15.10
C LYS A 206 18.29 -20.12 15.63
N ASN A 207 17.19 -20.88 15.61
CA ASN A 207 17.18 -22.28 15.97
C ASN A 207 17.23 -23.16 14.71
N ASP A 208 18.38 -23.78 14.44
CA ASP A 208 18.59 -24.63 13.26
C ASP A 208 17.61 -25.82 13.17
N GLU A 209 17.00 -26.23 14.29
CA GLU A 209 16.00 -27.30 14.32
C GLU A 209 14.62 -26.84 13.81
N LEU A 210 14.30 -25.56 13.92
CA LEU A 210 13.02 -25.01 13.49
C LEU A 210 13.03 -24.80 11.96
N LYS A 211 12.32 -25.68 11.25
CA LYS A 211 12.14 -25.59 9.80
C LYS A 211 10.79 -24.96 9.47
N ILE A 212 10.82 -23.73 8.94
CA ILE A 212 9.62 -23.05 8.46
C ILE A 212 9.35 -23.47 7.02
N LEU A 213 8.17 -24.02 6.77
CA LEU A 213 7.72 -24.35 5.42
C LEU A 213 7.67 -23.07 4.58
N THR A 214 8.37 -23.11 3.43
CA THR A 214 8.53 -21.97 2.52
C THR A 214 8.18 -22.43 1.12
N TRP A 215 7.42 -21.63 0.38
CA TRP A 215 7.06 -21.90 -1.01
C TRP A 215 7.07 -20.60 -1.83
N PRO A 216 7.24 -20.67 -3.15
CA PRO A 216 7.19 -19.47 -3.98
C PRO A 216 5.72 -19.08 -4.25
N LYS A 217 5.39 -17.81 -4.06
CA LYS A 217 4.15 -17.16 -4.50
C LYS A 217 4.47 -16.37 -5.77
N ILE A 218 3.82 -16.72 -6.87
CA ILE A 218 4.05 -16.08 -8.16
C ILE A 218 3.37 -14.72 -8.15
N THR A 219 4.13 -13.64 -8.38
CA THR A 219 3.59 -12.28 -8.35
C THR A 219 3.43 -11.69 -9.73
N TRP A 220 4.23 -12.13 -10.70
CA TRP A 220 4.19 -11.59 -12.04
C TRP A 220 4.63 -12.57 -13.12
N LEU A 221 3.92 -12.52 -14.24
CA LEU A 221 4.23 -13.25 -15.46
C LEU A 221 4.21 -12.28 -16.65
N SER A 222 5.33 -12.08 -17.33
CA SER A 222 5.39 -11.35 -18.59
C SER A 222 6.25 -12.08 -19.62
N GLN A 223 6.31 -11.56 -20.85
CA GLN A 223 7.20 -12.09 -21.89
C GLN A 223 8.67 -11.74 -21.66
N GLU A 224 8.95 -10.79 -20.76
CA GLU A 224 10.31 -10.30 -20.48
C GLU A 224 10.83 -10.84 -19.15
N GLU A 225 9.98 -10.88 -18.13
CA GLU A 225 10.34 -11.17 -16.74
C GLU A 225 9.30 -12.04 -16.03
N PHE A 226 9.79 -12.90 -15.15
CA PHE A 226 9.04 -13.78 -14.27
C PHE A 226 9.39 -13.43 -12.82
N CYS A 227 8.41 -13.03 -12.02
CA CYS A 227 8.66 -12.61 -10.64
C CYS A 227 7.84 -13.42 -9.63
N TRP A 228 8.44 -13.62 -8.47
CA TRP A 228 7.86 -14.35 -7.36
C TRP A 228 8.37 -13.82 -6.02
N GLN A 229 7.60 -14.09 -4.97
CA GLN A 229 7.92 -13.78 -3.58
C GLN A 229 7.96 -15.06 -2.76
N PRO A 230 8.86 -15.20 -1.78
CA PRO A 230 8.80 -16.32 -0.86
C PRO A 230 7.64 -16.11 0.11
N ALA A 231 6.76 -17.11 0.19
CA ALA A 231 5.70 -17.19 1.18
C ALA A 231 6.11 -18.19 2.27
N PHE A 232 5.77 -17.85 3.51
CA PHE A 232 6.14 -18.63 4.69
C PHE A 232 4.87 -19.08 5.41
N HIS A 233 4.90 -20.30 5.95
CA HIS A 233 3.78 -20.80 6.78
C HIS A 233 3.63 -19.97 8.05
N ASP A 234 4.75 -19.51 8.58
CA ASP A 234 4.83 -18.60 9.71
C ASP A 234 5.55 -17.34 9.24
N ASN A 235 4.93 -16.17 9.45
CA ASN A 235 5.48 -14.84 9.14
C ASN A 235 6.06 -14.15 10.39
N SER A 236 6.44 -14.94 11.41
CA SER A 236 7.08 -14.43 12.63
C SER A 236 8.24 -13.47 12.31
N PRO A 237 8.50 -12.44 13.13
CA PRO A 237 9.64 -11.55 12.94
C PRO A 237 10.99 -12.28 12.89
N VAL A 238 11.97 -11.67 12.23
CA VAL A 238 13.37 -12.11 12.25
C VAL A 238 14.02 -11.55 13.52
N ASP A 239 14.42 -12.42 14.44
CA ASP A 239 14.94 -12.09 15.77
C ASP A 239 16.47 -12.20 15.89
N PHE A 240 17.17 -12.31 14.76
CA PHE A 240 18.62 -12.42 14.71
C PHE A 240 19.22 -11.68 13.50
N GLN A 241 20.44 -11.17 13.68
CA GLN A 241 21.23 -10.58 12.61
C GLN A 241 21.98 -11.68 11.86
N GLY A 242 22.04 -11.59 10.53
CA GLY A 242 22.58 -12.63 9.66
C GLY A 242 21.57 -13.10 8.61
N THR A 243 21.88 -14.21 7.95
CA THR A 243 21.06 -14.74 6.85
C THR A 243 19.75 -15.31 7.38
N PHE A 244 18.63 -14.72 6.96
CA PHE A 244 17.29 -15.14 7.36
C PHE A 244 16.53 -15.85 6.23
N PHE A 245 16.99 -15.71 4.99
CA PHE A 245 16.40 -16.38 3.84
C PHE A 245 17.46 -16.70 2.79
N THR A 246 17.36 -17.88 2.18
CA THR A 246 18.29 -18.33 1.14
C THR A 246 17.52 -19.03 0.02
N PHE A 247 17.90 -18.75 -1.21
CA PHE A 247 17.44 -19.52 -2.35
C PHE A 247 18.61 -19.88 -3.27
N THR A 248 18.48 -21.04 -3.92
CA THR A 248 19.43 -21.52 -4.91
C THR A 248 18.66 -21.96 -6.15
N SER A 249 19.03 -21.42 -7.30
CA SER A 249 18.52 -21.82 -8.61
C SER A 249 19.66 -22.35 -9.47
N VAL A 250 19.35 -23.26 -10.39
CA VAL A 250 20.29 -23.76 -11.40
C VAL A 250 19.75 -23.36 -12.77
N LEU A 251 20.63 -23.14 -13.74
CA LEU A 251 20.32 -22.78 -15.12
C LEU A 251 20.72 -23.91 -16.07
N ASN A 252 19.83 -24.25 -17.02
CA ASN A 252 20.18 -25.17 -18.09
C ASN A 252 20.82 -24.41 -19.27
N MET A 253 22.15 -24.27 -19.23
CA MET A 253 22.87 -23.53 -20.27
C MET A 253 22.77 -24.15 -21.68
N GLN A 254 22.47 -25.45 -21.81
CA GLN A 254 22.44 -26.11 -23.13
C GLN A 254 21.24 -25.69 -23.99
N ASN A 255 20.20 -25.18 -23.35
CA ASN A 255 18.93 -24.81 -23.98
C ASN A 255 18.76 -23.29 -24.15
N LEU A 256 19.76 -22.50 -23.75
CA LEU A 256 19.77 -21.07 -24.00
C LEU A 256 19.98 -20.80 -25.49
N LEU A 257 19.07 -20.03 -26.08
CA LEU A 257 19.11 -19.65 -27.50
C LEU A 257 20.04 -18.45 -27.75
N THR A 258 20.37 -17.69 -26.71
CA THR A 258 21.17 -16.47 -26.77
C THR A 258 22.34 -16.53 -25.79
N ASN A 259 23.47 -15.93 -26.17
CA ASN A 259 24.65 -15.80 -25.30
C ASN A 259 24.56 -14.60 -24.34
N ASP A 260 23.62 -13.69 -24.60
CA ASP A 260 23.36 -12.52 -23.77
C ASP A 260 22.09 -12.81 -22.96
N LEU A 261 22.26 -12.90 -21.65
CA LEU A 261 21.23 -13.28 -20.71
C LEU A 261 21.31 -12.29 -19.56
N ASP A 262 20.27 -11.48 -19.42
CA ASP A 262 20.14 -10.59 -18.27
C ASP A 262 20.17 -11.40 -16.99
N CYS A 263 20.58 -10.79 -15.88
CA CYS A 263 20.63 -11.48 -14.61
C CYS A 263 19.35 -11.23 -13.80
N PRO A 264 19.02 -12.15 -12.88
CA PRO A 264 17.94 -11.90 -11.94
C PRO A 264 18.16 -10.65 -11.10
N THR A 265 17.06 -10.03 -10.70
CA THR A 265 17.03 -8.89 -9.78
C THR A 265 16.21 -9.25 -8.55
N ALA A 266 16.47 -8.54 -7.45
CA ALA A 266 15.71 -8.69 -6.22
C ALA A 266 15.39 -7.33 -5.60
N ASP A 267 14.23 -7.25 -4.95
CA ASP A 267 13.71 -6.07 -4.29
C ASP A 267 13.08 -6.47 -2.95
N VAL A 268 13.09 -5.57 -1.95
CA VAL A 268 12.54 -5.86 -0.60
C VAL A 268 11.31 -5.02 -0.25
N SER A 269 10.77 -4.28 -1.21
CA SER A 269 9.56 -3.46 -1.04
C SER A 269 8.26 -4.17 -1.39
N GLY A 270 8.31 -5.43 -1.83
CA GLY A 270 7.11 -6.24 -2.09
C GLY A 270 6.42 -5.98 -3.41
N ARG A 271 7.06 -5.24 -4.33
CA ARG A 271 6.50 -4.95 -5.66
C ARG A 271 6.28 -6.24 -6.43
N PRO A 272 5.21 -6.39 -7.22
CA PRO A 272 4.96 -7.65 -7.90
C PRO A 272 5.94 -7.91 -9.05
N SER A 273 6.53 -6.86 -9.66
CA SER A 273 7.53 -6.98 -10.72
C SER A 273 8.57 -5.86 -10.73
N SER A 274 9.64 -6.02 -11.52
CA SER A 274 10.67 -5.00 -11.64
C SER A 274 10.18 -3.75 -12.39
N PHE A 275 9.24 -3.91 -13.33
CA PHE A 275 8.55 -2.82 -14.00
C PHE A 275 7.93 -1.80 -13.01
N TRP A 276 7.31 -2.28 -11.92
CA TRP A 276 6.67 -1.41 -10.93
C TRP A 276 7.64 -0.47 -10.21
N ARG A 277 8.94 -0.73 -10.26
CA ARG A 277 9.96 0.19 -9.72
C ARG A 277 9.90 1.59 -10.34
N TYR A 278 9.48 1.68 -11.61
CA TYR A 278 9.39 2.96 -12.32
C TYR A 278 8.02 3.62 -12.22
N HIS A 279 7.00 2.86 -11.81
CA HIS A 279 5.61 3.32 -11.72
C HIS A 279 5.23 3.76 -10.31
N LEU A 280 5.70 3.03 -9.30
CA LEU A 280 5.46 3.37 -7.91
C LEU A 280 6.36 4.53 -7.47
N ASN A 281 5.84 5.43 -6.66
CA ASN A 281 6.59 6.54 -6.06
C ASN A 281 7.39 7.39 -7.08
N HIS A 282 6.90 7.52 -8.32
CA HIS A 282 7.56 8.22 -9.43
C HIS A 282 9.03 7.79 -9.67
N GLY A 283 9.36 6.52 -9.39
CA GLY A 283 10.72 5.98 -9.58
C GLY A 283 11.77 6.46 -8.58
N ARG A 284 11.37 7.11 -7.48
CA ARG A 284 12.30 7.70 -6.49
C ARG A 284 12.81 6.70 -5.44
N GLU A 285 12.18 5.54 -5.33
CA GLU A 285 12.49 4.55 -4.31
C GLU A 285 13.48 3.49 -4.79
N ASN A 286 14.65 3.48 -4.16
CA ASN A 286 15.70 2.50 -4.40
C ASN A 286 15.70 1.39 -3.32
N ASN A 287 14.63 0.59 -3.29
CA ASN A 287 14.44 -0.50 -2.33
C ASN A 287 14.87 -1.88 -2.89
N GLY A 288 15.61 -1.90 -4.00
CA GLY A 288 16.06 -3.12 -4.65
C GLY A 288 17.55 -3.12 -4.94
N VAL A 289 18.05 -4.28 -5.33
CA VAL A 289 19.45 -4.42 -5.74
C VAL A 289 19.63 -3.66 -7.06
N VAL A 290 20.55 -2.70 -7.08
CA VAL A 290 20.89 -1.93 -8.30
C VAL A 290 21.74 -2.77 -9.27
N GLU A 291 22.45 -3.76 -8.73
CA GLU A 291 23.32 -4.63 -9.48
C GLU A 291 22.75 -6.05 -9.64
N ASP A 292 22.92 -6.57 -10.83
CA ASP A 292 22.51 -7.89 -11.30
C ASP A 292 23.02 -9.08 -10.44
N LEU A 293 22.13 -10.06 -10.18
CA LEU A 293 22.38 -11.30 -9.41
C LEU A 293 22.71 -12.47 -10.35
N CYS A 294 23.87 -12.42 -11.01
CA CYS A 294 24.19 -13.37 -12.07
C CYS A 294 24.52 -14.79 -11.58
N PHE A 295 24.19 -15.80 -12.40
CA PHE A 295 24.63 -17.19 -12.21
C PHE A 295 26.16 -17.29 -12.24
N GLY A 296 26.71 -18.29 -11.56
CA GLY A 296 28.17 -18.43 -11.38
C GLY A 296 28.66 -18.01 -10.01
N ASP A 297 27.89 -17.16 -9.33
CA ASP A 297 28.30 -16.48 -8.11
C ASP A 297 27.28 -16.71 -6.97
N ARG A 298 27.79 -16.60 -5.74
CA ARG A 298 26.97 -16.48 -4.54
C ARG A 298 26.83 -14.99 -4.22
N HIS A 299 25.59 -14.54 -4.08
CA HIS A 299 25.26 -13.17 -3.73
C HIS A 299 24.72 -13.10 -2.31
N ASP A 300 25.30 -12.24 -1.50
CA ASP A 300 24.84 -11.94 -0.15
C ASP A 300 24.16 -10.55 -0.18
N VAL A 301 22.84 -10.55 -0.23
CA VAL A 301 21.99 -9.35 -0.24
C VAL A 301 21.78 -8.90 1.20
N THR A 302 22.44 -7.80 1.54
CA THR A 302 22.42 -7.19 2.86
C THR A 302 21.32 -6.13 2.93
N THR A 303 20.35 -6.36 3.80
CA THR A 303 19.22 -5.45 4.02
C THR A 303 19.38 -4.75 5.37
N THR A 304 19.20 -3.42 5.36
CA THR A 304 19.13 -2.60 6.56
C THR A 304 17.90 -1.70 6.50
N VAL A 305 17.16 -1.61 7.60
CA VAL A 305 16.01 -0.70 7.68
C VAL A 305 16.56 0.68 8.01
N LYS A 306 16.46 1.63 7.08
CA LYS A 306 16.94 3.00 7.32
C LYS A 306 15.93 3.79 8.15
N ALA A 307 14.67 3.75 7.74
CA ALA A 307 13.63 4.50 8.41
C ALA A 307 12.24 3.88 8.25
N TYR A 308 11.40 4.10 9.24
CA TYR A 308 9.96 3.90 9.19
C TYR A 308 9.31 5.29 9.08
N TYR A 309 8.47 5.51 8.07
CA TYR A 309 7.78 6.78 7.88
C TYR A 309 6.30 6.60 8.17
N ARG A 310 5.75 7.49 8.99
CA ARG A 310 4.31 7.70 9.18
C ARG A 310 3.98 9.13 8.80
N MET A 311 3.29 9.28 7.68
CA MET A 311 2.92 10.58 7.14
C MET A 311 1.45 10.87 7.40
N VAL A 312 1.11 12.15 7.41
CA VAL A 312 -0.29 12.58 7.52
C VAL A 312 -0.88 12.72 6.13
N ASP A 313 -2.03 12.09 5.92
CA ASP A 313 -2.87 12.27 4.73
C ASP A 313 -3.41 13.71 4.69
N ASP A 314 -2.85 14.55 3.82
CA ASP A 314 -3.32 15.91 3.58
C ASP A 314 -3.66 16.10 2.09
N PRO A 315 -4.94 16.26 1.73
CA PRO A 315 -5.39 16.35 0.34
C PRO A 315 -5.04 17.67 -0.36
N ARG A 316 -4.38 18.63 0.33
CA ARG A 316 -4.04 19.95 -0.21
C ARG A 316 -2.58 20.08 -0.64
N GLU A 317 -1.77 19.04 -0.45
CA GLU A 317 -0.38 19.05 -0.87
C GLU A 317 -0.23 18.93 -2.40
N GLU A 318 0.97 19.20 -2.89
CA GLU A 318 1.34 18.86 -4.28
C GLU A 318 1.24 17.34 -4.49
N ASP A 319 0.76 16.89 -5.65
CA ASP A 319 0.52 15.48 -5.99
C ASP A 319 1.66 14.52 -5.57
N ASP A 320 2.91 14.99 -5.66
CA ASP A 320 4.13 14.24 -5.32
C ASP A 320 4.35 13.98 -3.81
N LYS A 321 3.66 14.71 -2.93
CA LYS A 321 3.84 14.65 -1.47
C LYS A 321 2.65 14.02 -0.75
N ILE A 322 1.48 14.04 -1.38
CA ILE A 322 0.27 13.38 -0.91
C ILE A 322 0.56 11.89 -0.66
N CYS A 323 0.08 11.39 0.46
CA CYS A 323 -0.05 9.98 0.74
C CYS A 323 -1.52 9.69 1.03
N ARG A 324 -1.97 8.45 0.82
CA ARG A 324 -3.30 8.01 1.26
C ARG A 324 -3.17 6.79 2.15
N GLY A 325 -3.93 6.78 3.23
CA GLY A 325 -4.09 5.57 4.04
C GLY A 325 -5.02 4.59 3.33
N TYR A 326 -4.46 3.55 2.70
CA TYR A 326 -5.26 2.56 1.95
C TYR A 326 -5.93 1.49 2.82
N GLY A 327 -5.86 1.59 4.15
CA GLY A 327 -6.33 0.52 5.04
C GLY A 327 -5.50 -0.75 4.83
N GLU A 328 -6.15 -1.86 4.43
CA GLU A 328 -5.50 -3.13 4.10
C GLU A 328 -5.03 -3.24 2.64
N GLY A 329 -5.33 -2.24 1.78
CA GLY A 329 -4.94 -2.26 0.37
C GLY A 329 -3.54 -1.69 0.12
N GLU A 330 -2.81 -2.25 -0.84
CA GLU A 330 -1.52 -1.69 -1.30
C GLU A 330 -1.72 -0.74 -2.51
N GLU A 331 -0.82 0.22 -2.72
CA GLU A 331 -0.80 1.14 -3.89
C GLU A 331 -0.97 0.39 -5.24
N ILE A 332 -0.40 -0.81 -5.32
CA ILE A 332 -0.51 -1.71 -6.48
C ILE A 332 -1.96 -2.13 -6.76
N GLU A 333 -2.73 -2.42 -5.71
CA GLU A 333 -4.13 -2.81 -5.84
C GLU A 333 -4.99 -1.63 -6.31
N CYS A 334 -4.68 -0.40 -5.88
CA CYS A 334 -5.30 0.81 -6.41
C CYS A 334 -5.09 0.91 -7.93
N HIS A 335 -3.86 0.75 -8.40
CA HIS A 335 -3.58 0.78 -9.84
C HIS A 335 -4.28 -0.34 -10.62
N ALA A 336 -4.38 -1.54 -10.03
CA ALA A 336 -5.08 -2.66 -10.65
C ALA A 336 -6.60 -2.40 -10.75
N LYS A 337 -7.21 -1.84 -9.70
CA LYS A 337 -8.63 -1.42 -9.69
C LYS A 337 -8.90 -0.33 -10.71
N CYS A 338 -8.09 0.73 -10.74
CA CYS A 338 -8.26 1.79 -11.72
C CYS A 338 -8.12 1.27 -13.16
N ARG A 339 -7.17 0.34 -13.40
CA ARG A 339 -7.01 -0.27 -14.74
C ARG A 339 -8.22 -1.13 -15.11
N LYS A 340 -8.79 -1.89 -14.18
CA LYS A 340 -10.05 -2.65 -14.38
C LYS A 340 -11.17 -1.70 -14.82
N GLU A 341 -11.39 -0.62 -14.08
CA GLU A 341 -12.45 0.37 -14.34
C GLU A 341 -12.24 1.09 -15.68
N MET A 342 -10.99 1.45 -16.01
CA MET A 342 -10.64 2.03 -17.30
C MET A 342 -11.01 1.08 -18.44
N VAL A 343 -10.74 -0.22 -18.32
CA VAL A 343 -11.10 -1.18 -19.37
C VAL A 343 -12.61 -1.38 -19.44
N GLN A 344 -13.30 -1.52 -18.31
CA GLN A 344 -14.76 -1.66 -18.25
C GLN A 344 -15.47 -0.44 -18.89
N THR A 345 -14.97 0.76 -18.63
CA THR A 345 -15.55 2.01 -19.16
C THR A 345 -15.32 2.17 -20.66
N ASN A 346 -14.19 1.70 -21.19
CA ASN A 346 -13.83 1.92 -22.61
C ASN A 346 -14.18 0.73 -23.54
N LEU A 347 -14.24 -0.49 -23.01
CA LEU A 347 -14.44 -1.74 -23.77
C LEU A 347 -15.68 -2.56 -23.32
N GLU A 348 -16.41 -2.10 -22.29
CA GLU A 348 -17.60 -2.77 -21.73
C GLU A 348 -17.36 -4.23 -21.31
N CYS A 349 -16.12 -4.56 -20.91
CA CYS A 349 -15.75 -5.90 -20.49
C CYS A 349 -14.74 -5.87 -19.34
N THR A 350 -14.64 -6.97 -18.61
CA THR A 350 -13.68 -7.15 -17.51
C THR A 350 -12.44 -7.90 -18.01
N PRO A 351 -11.23 -7.35 -17.81
CA PRO A 351 -9.97 -8.04 -18.11
C PRO A 351 -9.88 -9.38 -17.38
N ILE A 352 -9.46 -10.43 -18.07
CA ILE A 352 -9.44 -11.79 -17.51
C ILE A 352 -8.47 -11.89 -16.31
N THR A 353 -7.33 -11.19 -16.37
CA THR A 353 -6.32 -11.19 -15.30
C THR A 353 -6.72 -10.37 -14.07
N LEU A 354 -7.73 -9.50 -14.18
CA LEU A 354 -8.21 -8.63 -13.10
C LEU A 354 -9.60 -9.03 -12.61
N GLU A 355 -10.10 -10.20 -13.01
CA GLU A 355 -11.40 -10.71 -12.61
C GLU A 355 -11.54 -10.85 -11.09
N TYR A 356 -10.47 -11.19 -10.38
CA TYR A 356 -10.48 -11.33 -8.92
C TYR A 356 -10.81 -10.02 -8.17
N LEU A 357 -10.76 -8.88 -8.85
CA LEU A 357 -11.14 -7.56 -8.32
C LEU A 357 -12.59 -7.18 -8.64
N ALA A 358 -13.33 -8.01 -9.39
CA ALA A 358 -14.70 -7.75 -9.78
C ALA A 358 -15.68 -8.62 -8.98
N ASP A 359 -16.71 -8.00 -8.44
CA ASP A 359 -17.80 -8.72 -7.77
C ASP A 359 -18.70 -9.43 -8.80
N GLU A 360 -19.46 -10.44 -8.36
CA GLU A 360 -20.36 -11.19 -9.26
C GLU A 360 -21.36 -10.29 -10.01
N ASP A 361 -21.85 -9.22 -9.36
CA ASP A 361 -22.77 -8.27 -9.97
C ASP A 361 -22.09 -7.37 -11.02
N GLU A 362 -20.81 -7.04 -10.80
CA GLU A 362 -20.00 -6.37 -11.81
C GLU A 362 -19.74 -7.27 -13.02
N LEU A 363 -19.44 -8.55 -12.78
CA LEU A 363 -19.20 -9.53 -13.87
C LEU A 363 -20.47 -9.80 -14.70
N LYS A 364 -21.67 -9.66 -14.11
CA LYS A 364 -22.94 -9.70 -14.87
C LYS A 364 -23.10 -8.48 -15.77
N LYS A 365 -22.65 -7.30 -15.32
CA LYS A 365 -22.72 -6.04 -16.08
C LYS A 365 -21.64 -5.97 -17.15
N PHE A 366 -20.42 -6.36 -16.80
CA PHE A 366 -19.22 -6.33 -17.63
C PHE A 366 -18.62 -7.75 -17.68
N PRO A 367 -19.05 -8.58 -18.65
CA PRO A 367 -18.54 -9.93 -18.78
C PRO A 367 -17.05 -9.94 -19.14
N ARG A 368 -16.40 -11.10 -19.02
CA ARG A 368 -14.99 -11.26 -19.42
C ARG A 368 -14.77 -10.86 -20.87
N CYS A 369 -13.66 -10.19 -21.14
CA CYS A 369 -13.32 -9.72 -22.49
C CYS A 369 -13.12 -10.87 -23.48
N ASP A 370 -13.82 -10.84 -24.62
CA ASP A 370 -13.52 -11.67 -25.79
C ASP A 370 -12.57 -10.94 -26.74
N TYR A 371 -11.28 -11.29 -26.68
CA TYR A 371 -10.26 -10.67 -27.53
C TYR A 371 -10.46 -10.90 -29.03
N SER A 372 -11.35 -11.79 -29.47
CA SER A 372 -11.65 -11.93 -30.90
C SER A 372 -12.64 -10.87 -31.40
N ASN A 373 -13.43 -10.28 -30.51
CA ASN A 373 -14.52 -9.37 -30.85
C ASN A 373 -14.57 -8.14 -29.94
N LEU A 374 -13.41 -7.55 -29.63
CA LEU A 374 -13.37 -6.29 -28.87
C LEU A 374 -13.86 -5.11 -29.72
N LYS A 375 -14.79 -4.35 -29.16
CA LYS A 375 -15.28 -3.09 -29.73
C LYS A 375 -14.99 -1.96 -28.76
N MET A 376 -14.46 -0.85 -29.29
CA MET A 376 -14.24 0.36 -28.51
C MET A 376 -15.51 1.19 -28.50
N ILE A 377 -15.83 1.80 -27.36
CA ILE A 377 -16.81 2.90 -27.31
C ILE A 377 -16.22 4.10 -28.05
N GLU A 378 -17.05 4.88 -28.76
CA GLU A 378 -16.59 5.98 -29.61
C GLU A 378 -15.54 6.89 -28.92
N PRO A 379 -14.46 7.31 -29.63
CA PRO A 379 -13.32 8.01 -29.04
C PRO A 379 -13.64 9.37 -28.40
N ALA A 380 -14.83 9.92 -28.63
CA ALA A 380 -15.31 11.15 -28.00
C ALA A 380 -15.71 10.97 -26.52
N ASN A 381 -15.84 9.73 -26.02
CA ASN A 381 -16.31 9.40 -24.66
C ASN A 381 -15.24 8.74 -23.78
N ILE A 382 -13.95 8.79 -24.15
CA ILE A 382 -12.87 8.29 -23.29
C ILE A 382 -12.78 9.19 -22.06
N THR A 383 -13.31 8.69 -20.95
CA THR A 383 -13.42 9.44 -19.69
C THR A 383 -12.21 9.24 -18.79
N ASN A 384 -11.54 8.08 -18.88
CA ASN A 384 -10.42 7.72 -18.02
C ASN A 384 -9.20 7.27 -18.84
N THR A 385 -8.06 7.88 -18.58
CA THR A 385 -6.75 7.51 -19.15
C THR A 385 -5.84 6.89 -18.09
N GLU A 386 -4.81 6.16 -18.52
CA GLU A 386 -3.82 5.61 -17.60
C GLU A 386 -3.04 6.69 -16.84
N LYS A 387 -3.03 7.94 -17.35
CA LYS A 387 -2.47 9.08 -16.62
C LYS A 387 -3.34 9.45 -15.42
N ASP A 388 -4.67 9.38 -15.57
CA ASP A 388 -5.61 9.69 -14.50
C ASP A 388 -5.49 8.64 -13.38
N CYS A 389 -5.33 7.35 -13.74
CA CYS A 389 -5.04 6.30 -12.77
C CYS A 389 -3.75 6.51 -11.97
N ARG A 390 -2.74 7.17 -12.56
CA ARG A 390 -1.50 7.50 -11.84
C ARG A 390 -1.65 8.75 -10.96
N ALA A 391 -2.57 9.64 -11.29
CA ALA A 391 -2.83 10.83 -10.49
C ALA A 391 -3.72 10.51 -9.28
N GLU A 392 -4.58 9.50 -9.37
CA GLU A 392 -5.49 9.12 -8.28
C GLU A 392 -4.85 8.20 -7.24
N CYS A 393 -3.98 7.28 -7.66
CA CYS A 393 -3.28 6.37 -6.76
C CYS A 393 -2.01 7.03 -6.23
N HIS A 394 -2.03 7.40 -4.95
CA HIS A 394 -0.89 7.93 -4.22
C HIS A 394 -0.19 6.81 -3.43
N ARG A 395 0.94 7.13 -2.82
CA ARG A 395 1.68 6.22 -1.94
C ARG A 395 0.98 5.99 -0.61
N ASP A 396 1.28 4.88 0.06
CA ASP A 396 0.88 4.66 1.44
C ASP A 396 1.55 5.69 2.37
N CYS A 397 0.79 6.21 3.33
CA CYS A 397 1.30 7.09 4.38
C CYS A 397 2.25 6.35 5.34
N ASN A 398 2.13 5.03 5.43
CA ASN A 398 3.03 4.20 6.22
C ASN A 398 3.95 3.41 5.29
N TYR A 399 5.25 3.70 5.31
CA TYR A 399 6.20 2.90 4.52
C TYR A 399 7.56 2.75 5.17
N ILE A 400 8.24 1.66 4.81
CA ILE A 400 9.56 1.30 5.31
C ILE A 400 10.58 1.58 4.22
N LYS A 401 11.60 2.37 4.56
CA LYS A 401 12.72 2.63 3.68
C LYS A 401 13.86 1.66 3.98
N TYR A 402 14.22 0.86 2.98
CA TYR A 402 15.32 -0.08 3.07
C TYR A 402 16.60 0.48 2.43
N ASP A 403 17.74 0.02 2.91
CA ASP A 403 19.04 0.16 2.25
C ASP A 403 19.57 -1.23 1.97
N VAL A 404 19.62 -1.55 0.68
CA VAL A 404 19.99 -2.86 0.16
C VAL A 404 21.36 -2.76 -0.47
N LYS A 405 22.29 -3.57 0.01
CA LYS A 405 23.66 -3.66 -0.51
C LYS A 405 23.93 -5.09 -0.95
N LYS A 406 24.63 -5.25 -2.07
CA LYS A 406 25.06 -6.56 -2.56
C LYS A 406 26.51 -6.81 -2.16
N GLY A 407 26.77 -7.95 -1.54
CA GLY A 407 28.09 -8.58 -1.48
C GLY A 407 28.17 -9.72 -2.48
N VAL A 408 29.28 -9.84 -3.19
CA VAL A 408 29.52 -10.99 -4.09
C VAL A 408 30.62 -11.85 -3.50
N ALA A 409 30.28 -13.09 -3.15
CA ALA A 409 31.23 -14.12 -2.78
C ALA A 409 31.38 -15.05 -3.99
N ARG A 410 32.47 -14.90 -4.75
CA ARG A 410 32.78 -15.86 -5.81
C ARG A 410 33.05 -17.23 -5.20
N HIS A 411 32.56 -18.30 -5.82
CA HIS A 411 32.86 -19.66 -5.37
C HIS A 411 34.39 -19.84 -5.26
N THR A 412 34.87 -20.06 -4.04
CA THR A 412 36.30 -20.10 -3.68
C THR A 412 37.05 -21.23 -4.40
N SER A 413 36.36 -22.27 -4.87
CA SER A 413 36.92 -23.34 -5.70
C SER A 413 37.49 -22.79 -7.02
N ALA A 414 36.82 -21.85 -7.68
CA ALA A 414 37.31 -21.24 -8.93
C ALA A 414 38.55 -20.35 -8.69
N ILE A 415 38.59 -19.63 -7.56
CA ILE A 415 39.72 -18.75 -7.21
C ILE A 415 40.96 -19.56 -6.82
N ILE A 416 40.82 -20.57 -5.96
CA ILE A 416 41.94 -21.44 -5.51
C ILE A 416 42.50 -22.24 -6.69
N ALA A 417 41.63 -22.66 -7.61
CA ALA A 417 42.00 -23.38 -8.80
C ALA A 417 42.75 -22.48 -9.82
N GLN A 418 42.27 -21.25 -10.05
CA GLN A 418 42.97 -20.27 -10.89
C GLN A 418 44.34 -19.84 -10.32
N THR A 419 44.47 -19.73 -8.99
CA THR A 419 45.76 -19.35 -8.37
C THR A 419 46.79 -20.47 -8.40
N ARG A 420 46.39 -21.75 -8.25
CA ARG A 420 47.32 -22.89 -8.40
C ARG A 420 47.74 -23.11 -9.86
N ALA A 421 46.83 -22.97 -10.81
CA ALA A 421 47.11 -23.28 -12.20
C ALA A 421 47.83 -22.15 -12.98
N LYS A 422 48.12 -21.00 -12.35
CA LYS A 422 49.11 -20.02 -12.86
C LYS A 422 50.55 -20.56 -12.91
N SER A 423 50.82 -21.73 -12.33
CA SER A 423 52.15 -22.35 -12.30
C SER A 423 52.35 -23.51 -13.29
N ASP A 424 51.28 -24.02 -13.94
CA ASP A 424 51.37 -25.11 -14.92
C ASP A 424 50.23 -25.06 -15.97
N PRO A 425 50.55 -24.83 -17.27
CA PRO A 425 49.57 -24.80 -18.36
C PRO A 425 48.78 -26.11 -18.56
N ALA A 426 49.38 -27.27 -18.25
CA ALA A 426 48.73 -28.57 -18.41
C ALA A 426 47.70 -28.83 -17.27
N ALA A 427 48.02 -28.36 -16.06
CA ALA A 427 47.08 -28.35 -14.95
C ALA A 427 45.89 -27.42 -15.23
N MET A 428 46.09 -26.31 -15.95
CA MET A 428 45.00 -25.41 -16.33
C MET A 428 44.04 -26.04 -17.36
N ALA A 429 44.55 -26.75 -18.37
CA ALA A 429 43.70 -27.44 -19.34
C ALA A 429 42.87 -28.58 -18.72
N LYS A 430 43.46 -29.30 -17.75
CA LYS A 430 42.74 -30.33 -16.98
C LYS A 430 41.72 -29.70 -16.02
N LEU A 431 42.08 -28.61 -15.35
CA LEU A 431 41.20 -27.88 -14.45
C LEU A 431 40.03 -27.22 -15.18
N VAL A 432 40.22 -26.64 -16.36
CA VAL A 432 39.12 -26.11 -17.20
C VAL A 432 38.18 -27.25 -17.61
N LYS A 433 38.70 -28.44 -17.88
CA LYS A 433 37.91 -29.63 -18.18
C LYS A 433 37.16 -30.16 -16.95
N ASP A 434 37.79 -30.14 -15.78
CA ASP A 434 37.19 -30.61 -14.52
C ASP A 434 36.19 -29.57 -13.95
N LEU A 435 36.46 -28.26 -14.03
CA LEU A 435 35.52 -27.15 -13.72
C LEU A 435 34.36 -27.07 -14.71
N SER A 436 34.53 -27.58 -15.93
CA SER A 436 33.41 -27.75 -16.87
C SER A 436 32.53 -28.96 -16.51
N GLN A 437 33.01 -29.86 -15.64
CA GLN A 437 32.30 -31.07 -15.22
C GLN A 437 31.73 -30.99 -13.79
N ASP A 438 32.32 -30.18 -12.89
CA ASP A 438 31.80 -29.87 -11.55
C ASP A 438 31.31 -28.40 -11.48
N VAL A 439 29.99 -28.22 -11.52
CA VAL A 439 29.17 -26.98 -11.35
C VAL A 439 29.82 -25.99 -10.34
N PRO A 440 29.90 -24.66 -10.63
CA PRO A 440 28.69 -23.83 -10.60
C PRO A 440 28.62 -22.60 -11.51
N HIS A 441 29.09 -22.61 -12.77
CA HIS A 441 28.73 -21.51 -13.70
C HIS A 441 27.22 -21.37 -13.96
N ASN A 442 26.46 -22.41 -13.61
CA ASN A 442 25.04 -22.52 -13.84
C ASN A 442 24.23 -22.35 -12.56
N GLU A 443 24.86 -22.14 -11.42
CA GLU A 443 24.15 -22.04 -10.14
C GLU A 443 24.13 -20.58 -9.69
N LEU A 444 22.98 -20.16 -9.18
CA LEU A 444 22.78 -18.89 -8.53
C LEU A 444 22.36 -19.17 -7.10
N THR A 445 23.17 -18.76 -6.13
CA THR A 445 22.80 -18.78 -4.71
C THR A 445 22.68 -17.35 -4.21
N VAL A 446 21.54 -17.02 -3.61
CA VAL A 446 21.30 -15.69 -3.03
C VAL A 446 20.90 -15.84 -1.58
N ASN A 447 21.57 -15.10 -0.71
CA ASN A 447 21.31 -15.05 0.72
C ASN A 447 20.83 -13.66 1.09
N PHE A 448 19.68 -13.56 1.73
CA PHE A 448 19.18 -12.31 2.30
C PHE A 448 19.53 -12.27 3.79
N LEU A 449 20.15 -11.17 4.21
CA LEU A 449 20.64 -11.01 5.57
C LEU A 449 20.34 -9.63 6.15
N PHE A 450 20.07 -9.59 7.45
CA PHE A 450 20.00 -8.34 8.20
C PHE A 450 21.34 -8.02 8.85
N THR A 451 21.80 -6.76 8.73
CA THR A 451 23.05 -6.32 9.40
C THR A 451 22.78 -5.83 10.81
N SER A 452 21.79 -4.97 10.97
CA SER A 452 21.44 -4.33 12.23
C SER A 452 19.94 -4.13 12.31
N PHE A 453 19.45 -4.02 13.55
CA PHE A 453 18.04 -3.75 13.87
C PHE A 453 17.85 -2.33 14.41
N GLU A 454 18.62 -1.42 13.84
CA GLU A 454 18.67 -0.01 14.19
C GLU A 454 18.00 0.76 13.06
N TYR A 455 17.03 1.61 13.37
CA TYR A 455 16.35 2.41 12.36
C TYR A 455 15.82 3.72 12.93
N MET A 456 15.56 4.67 12.05
CA MET A 456 14.93 5.94 12.41
C MET A 456 13.41 5.82 12.26
N ASP A 457 12.66 6.08 13.32
CA ASP A 457 11.20 6.21 13.27
C ASP A 457 10.87 7.69 13.04
N CYS A 458 10.21 7.98 11.92
CA CYS A 458 9.82 9.32 11.49
C CYS A 458 8.29 9.42 11.51
N GLU A 459 7.76 10.10 12.52
CA GLU A 459 6.33 10.34 12.66
C GLU A 459 6.06 11.81 12.35
N GLN A 460 5.16 12.04 11.39
CA GLN A 460 4.71 13.37 11.02
C GLN A 460 3.36 13.60 11.67
N ASP A 461 3.22 14.73 12.37
CA ASP A 461 1.97 15.17 13.00
C ASP A 461 1.71 16.64 12.67
N TYR A 462 0.45 17.06 12.78
CA TYR A 462 0.11 18.48 12.72
C TYR A 462 0.74 19.21 13.92
N GLU A 463 1.40 20.35 13.65
CA GLU A 463 2.07 21.15 14.68
C GLU A 463 1.07 21.76 15.68
N GLU A 464 -0.17 22.01 15.25
CA GLU A 464 -1.24 22.52 16.11
C GLU A 464 -2.53 21.72 15.91
N THR A 465 -2.98 21.09 16.99
CA THR A 465 -4.29 20.44 17.06
C THR A 465 -5.40 21.46 17.35
N TRP A 466 -6.67 21.12 17.06
CA TRP A 466 -7.81 21.97 17.43
C TRP A 466 -7.86 22.31 18.93
N VAL A 467 -7.35 21.42 19.79
CA VAL A 467 -7.31 21.62 21.24
C VAL A 467 -6.28 22.69 21.60
N GLU A 468 -5.10 22.64 21.00
CA GLU A 468 -4.04 23.63 21.18
C GLU A 468 -4.45 24.98 20.62
N PHE A 469 -5.09 25.02 19.45
CA PHE A 469 -5.63 26.25 18.87
C PHE A 469 -6.64 26.93 19.79
N ILE A 470 -7.64 26.19 20.31
CA ILE A 470 -8.62 26.75 21.24
C ILE A 470 -7.93 27.21 22.54
N GLY A 471 -6.91 26.48 22.99
CA GLY A 471 -6.07 26.85 24.12
C GLY A 471 -5.30 28.17 23.89
N ASN A 472 -4.68 28.32 22.72
CA ASN A 472 -3.94 29.52 22.31
C ASN A 472 -4.86 30.74 22.17
N VAL A 473 -5.99 30.58 21.48
CA VAL A 473 -7.03 31.62 21.35
C VAL A 473 -7.58 32.02 22.72
N GLY A 474 -7.91 31.04 23.56
CA GLY A 474 -8.37 31.26 24.93
C GLY A 474 -7.31 31.96 25.80
N GLY A 475 -6.04 31.60 25.63
CA GLY A 475 -4.89 32.20 26.30
C GLY A 475 -4.71 33.67 25.91
N VAL A 476 -4.75 33.99 24.61
CA VAL A 476 -4.64 35.37 24.10
C VAL A 476 -5.81 36.23 24.57
N LEU A 477 -7.04 35.73 24.47
CA LEU A 477 -8.24 36.45 24.93
C LEU A 477 -8.26 36.66 26.46
N GLY A 478 -7.81 35.66 27.21
CA GLY A 478 -7.68 35.72 28.66
C GLY A 478 -6.58 36.67 29.12
N LEU A 479 -5.40 36.65 28.48
CA LEU A 479 -4.23 37.45 28.86
C LEU A 479 -4.47 38.95 28.69
N TRP A 480 -5.06 39.35 27.57
CA TRP A 480 -5.16 40.76 27.20
C TRP A 480 -6.51 41.39 27.57
N LEU A 481 -7.62 40.63 27.53
CA LEU A 481 -8.96 41.15 27.81
C LEU A 481 -9.59 40.56 29.08
N GLY A 482 -8.98 39.53 29.68
CA GLY A 482 -9.59 38.80 30.80
C GLY A 482 -10.88 38.08 30.42
N LEU A 483 -11.11 37.85 29.11
CA LEU A 483 -12.33 37.23 28.62
C LEU A 483 -12.21 35.71 28.71
N SER A 484 -13.26 35.10 29.25
CA SER A 484 -13.43 33.66 29.27
C SER A 484 -14.62 33.26 28.40
N ALA A 485 -14.79 31.95 28.16
CA ALA A 485 -15.99 31.43 27.51
C ALA A 485 -17.29 31.89 28.20
N VAL A 486 -17.26 32.07 29.53
CA VAL A 486 -18.40 32.58 30.32
C VAL A 486 -18.70 34.05 29.98
N SER A 487 -17.67 34.86 29.77
CA SER A 487 -17.82 36.27 29.35
C SER A 487 -18.47 36.38 27.97
N PHE A 488 -18.11 35.47 27.05
CA PHE A 488 -18.73 35.40 25.72
C PHE A 488 -20.21 35.01 25.80
N ILE A 489 -20.55 33.98 26.58
CA ILE A 489 -21.95 33.55 26.80
C ILE A 489 -22.77 34.71 27.40
N GLN A 490 -22.21 35.43 28.37
CA GLN A 490 -22.87 36.62 28.95
C GLN A 490 -23.09 37.72 27.92
N ALA A 491 -22.12 37.97 27.04
CA ALA A 491 -22.24 38.95 25.96
C ALA A 491 -23.32 38.55 24.94
N VAL A 492 -23.39 37.26 24.57
CA VAL A 492 -24.43 36.73 23.67
C VAL A 492 -25.81 36.83 24.32
N ILE A 493 -25.97 36.49 25.60
CA ILE A 493 -27.24 36.65 26.34
C ILE A 493 -27.64 38.13 26.41
N TRP A 494 -26.68 39.03 26.64
CA TRP A 494 -26.92 40.46 26.67
C TRP A 494 -27.33 41.00 25.29
N MET A 495 -26.62 40.63 24.22
CA MET A 495 -27.02 40.95 22.84
C MET A 495 -28.41 40.40 22.51
N TYR A 496 -28.68 39.15 22.86
CA TYR A 496 -29.98 38.53 22.65
C TYR A 496 -31.11 39.27 23.37
N ARG A 497 -30.85 39.81 24.58
CA ARG A 497 -31.79 40.70 25.29
C ARG A 497 -31.91 42.08 24.64
N LEU A 498 -30.84 42.60 24.05
CA LEU A 498 -30.83 43.91 23.39
C LEU A 498 -31.60 43.91 22.07
N PHE A 499 -31.49 42.82 21.31
CA PHE A 499 -32.16 42.61 20.03
C PHE A 499 -33.54 41.97 20.14
N ARG A 500 -34.02 41.70 21.38
CA ARG A 500 -35.42 41.34 21.56
C ARG A 500 -36.28 42.58 21.23
N PRO A 501 -37.20 42.50 20.26
CA PRO A 501 -38.15 43.59 20.05
C PRO A 501 -38.98 43.78 21.33
N LYS A 502 -39.07 45.01 21.82
CA LYS A 502 -40.00 45.38 22.90
C LYS A 502 -41.42 45.35 22.34
N GLU A 503 -42.04 44.18 22.33
CA GLU A 503 -43.50 44.09 22.18
C GLU A 503 -44.14 43.82 23.53
N PHE A 504 -45.09 44.70 23.86
CA PHE A 504 -46.01 44.74 24.99
C PHE A 504 -45.47 45.09 26.38
N GLU A 505 -45.34 46.39 26.61
CA GLU A 505 -45.62 46.98 27.93
C GLU A 505 -46.58 48.15 27.70
N ASN A 506 -47.88 47.87 27.81
CA ASN A 506 -48.95 48.85 27.98
C ASN A 506 -50.21 48.12 28.46
N THR A 507 -50.34 48.00 29.77
CA THR A 507 -51.59 48.22 30.53
C THR A 507 -51.25 48.12 32.01
N ASP A 508 -50.79 49.25 32.56
CA ASP A 508 -51.05 49.56 33.95
C ASP A 508 -52.54 49.89 34.08
N GLU A 509 -53.29 49.11 34.84
CA GLU A 509 -54.33 49.68 35.68
C GLU A 509 -54.39 48.90 37.01
N ALA A 510 -54.20 49.68 38.07
CA ALA A 510 -54.17 49.28 39.45
C ALA A 510 -55.50 48.68 39.92
N ASN A 511 -55.45 47.64 40.77
CA ASN A 511 -56.06 47.62 42.11
C ASN A 511 -56.03 46.21 42.73
N GLY A 512 -55.59 46.14 44.00
CA GLY A 512 -56.07 45.13 44.94
C GLY A 512 -55.00 44.23 45.58
N PRO A 513 -55.00 44.07 46.92
CA PRO A 513 -53.91 43.44 47.65
C PRO A 513 -53.95 41.91 47.64
N ILE A 514 -52.74 41.38 47.73
CA ILE A 514 -52.31 39.98 47.81
C ILE A 514 -53.18 39.15 48.76
N THR A 515 -53.75 38.07 48.24
CA THR A 515 -54.09 36.88 49.03
C THR A 515 -53.33 35.67 48.50
N ARG A 516 -52.61 35.00 49.41
CA ARG A 516 -51.90 33.74 49.19
C ARG A 516 -52.87 32.64 48.76
N LYS A 517 -52.44 31.79 47.83
CA LYS A 517 -52.54 30.31 47.91
C LYS A 517 -51.78 29.64 46.74
N LEU A 518 -50.98 28.62 47.10
CA LEU A 518 -50.61 27.38 46.38
C LEU A 518 -50.45 27.46 44.84
N SER A 519 -49.42 26.93 44.20
CA SER A 519 -48.68 25.68 44.40
C SER A 519 -47.73 25.54 43.20
N SER A 520 -46.48 25.13 43.41
CA SER A 520 -45.78 24.14 42.56
C SER A 520 -44.29 24.11 42.92
N ASN A 521 -43.85 22.98 43.48
CA ASN A 521 -42.55 22.44 43.14
C ASN A 521 -42.67 21.85 41.74
N PRO A 522 -41.72 22.16 40.83
CA PRO A 522 -41.33 21.21 39.81
C PRO A 522 -39.80 21.09 39.83
N PHE A 523 -39.22 20.74 40.98
CA PHE A 523 -37.96 20.00 40.96
C PHE A 523 -38.34 18.54 40.72
N GLY A 524 -38.35 18.16 39.45
CA GLY A 524 -38.34 16.78 39.01
C GLY A 524 -36.91 16.26 39.09
N ASP A 525 -36.73 15.23 39.91
CA ASP A 525 -35.47 14.55 40.14
C ASP A 525 -34.91 13.88 38.88
N VAL A 526 -33.58 13.86 38.89
CA VAL A 526 -32.69 13.13 38.00
C VAL A 526 -32.96 11.62 38.06
N THR A 527 -32.99 10.96 36.91
CA THR A 527 -32.25 9.71 36.59
C THR A 527 -32.72 9.14 35.26
N LEU A 528 -31.80 8.95 34.31
CA LEU A 528 -31.91 7.93 33.26
C LEU A 528 -30.51 7.66 32.69
N SER A 529 -29.81 6.73 33.33
CA SER A 529 -28.79 5.91 32.68
C SER A 529 -29.50 4.87 31.82
N GLN A 530 -29.15 4.74 30.54
CA GLN A 530 -29.28 3.46 29.84
C GLN A 530 -28.28 3.35 28.68
N ASN A 531 -27.55 2.24 28.75
CA ASN A 531 -26.48 1.73 27.92
C ASN A 531 -27.02 1.23 26.55
N PRO A 532 -26.33 1.36 25.41
CA PRO A 532 -26.88 1.04 24.09
C PRO A 532 -26.62 -0.40 23.60
N PHE A 533 -26.34 -1.36 24.48
CA PHE A 533 -26.06 -2.74 24.06
C PHE A 533 -26.75 -3.79 24.92
N GLY A 534 -27.54 -4.65 24.26
CA GLY A 534 -27.78 -6.04 24.65
C GLY A 534 -28.99 -6.31 25.55
N GLY A 535 -29.96 -7.03 24.98
CA GLY A 535 -31.19 -7.48 25.64
C GLY A 535 -31.07 -8.75 26.48
N VAL A 536 -32.26 -9.25 26.82
CA VAL A 536 -32.72 -10.63 27.05
C VAL A 536 -33.59 -10.72 28.31
N ASP A 537 -34.79 -11.26 28.10
CA ASP A 537 -35.81 -11.69 29.05
C ASP A 537 -35.27 -12.54 30.20
N GLN A 538 -35.88 -12.41 31.39
CA GLN A 538 -36.56 -13.53 32.05
C GLN A 538 -37.26 -13.09 33.35
N ASP A 539 -38.60 -13.23 33.31
CA ASP A 539 -39.49 -13.81 34.30
C ASP A 539 -38.92 -14.17 35.70
N LEU A 540 -39.56 -13.67 36.77
CA LEU A 540 -40.03 -14.47 37.94
C LEU A 540 -40.51 -13.62 39.12
N LYS A 541 -41.80 -13.77 39.41
CA LYS A 541 -42.43 -13.97 40.74
C LYS A 541 -41.79 -13.29 41.96
N SER A 542 -42.56 -12.45 42.66
CA SER A 542 -43.16 -12.83 43.96
C SER A 542 -43.87 -11.67 44.65
N ARG A 543 -45.07 -11.94 45.19
CA ARG A 543 -45.51 -11.69 46.58
C ARG A 543 -47.03 -11.96 46.65
N ARG A 544 -47.51 -13.07 47.26
CA ARG A 544 -47.67 -13.31 48.72
C ARG A 544 -48.01 -12.03 49.48
N ARG A 545 -49.04 -11.95 50.31
CA ARG A 545 -50.18 -12.80 50.68
C ARG A 545 -50.98 -11.86 51.60
N SER A 546 -52.29 -11.77 51.43
CA SER A 546 -53.16 -11.10 52.38
C SER A 546 -53.23 -11.86 53.70
N SER A 547 -53.35 -11.10 54.78
CA SER A 547 -53.81 -11.51 56.09
C SER A 547 -55.33 -11.46 56.16
N MET A 548 -55.94 -12.41 56.88
CA MET A 548 -57.30 -12.40 57.46
C MET A 548 -58.48 -12.44 56.48
N ALA A 549 -59.63 -13.07 56.73
CA ALA A 549 -60.10 -13.99 57.76
C ALA A 549 -61.48 -14.52 57.31
N SER A 550 -61.85 -15.66 57.90
CA SER A 550 -63.21 -16.13 58.23
C SER A 550 -64.22 -16.54 57.13
N ASN A 551 -64.64 -17.80 57.31
CA ASN A 551 -65.87 -18.51 56.91
C ASN A 551 -65.97 -19.10 55.51
#